data_AF-A0A0N1IDV4-F1
#
_entry.id   AF-A0A0N1IDV4-F1
#
_cell.length_a   1.000
_cell.length_b   1.000
_cell.length_c   1.000
_cell.angle_alpha   90.00
_cell.angle_beta   90.00
_cell.angle_gamma   90.00
#
_symmetry.space_group_name_H-M   'P 1'
#
loop_
_entity.id
_entity.type
_entity.pdbx_description
1 polymer ?
#
loop_
_entity_poly.entity_id
_entity_poly.type
_entity_poly.pdbx_seq_one_letter_code
_entity_poly.pdbx_strand_id
1 'polypeptide(L)' 'MGLPRYCSASGMFAEARTDGFDAIMRKRCASLLRRMRDSHNVILNALLDRWDSVMLARWINIHVD' A
#
# COMPACT_ATOMS: atom_id res chain seq x y z
N MET A 1 26.86 -3.17 -21.93
CA MET A 1 26.28 -2.18 -20.98
C MET A 1 25.96 -2.92 -19.70
N GLY A 2 26.73 -2.69 -18.64
CA GLY A 2 26.62 -3.45 -17.39
C GLY A 2 26.22 -2.53 -16.26
N LEU A 3 25.20 -2.94 -15.49
CA LEU A 3 24.87 -2.27 -14.24
C LEU A 3 26.10 -2.27 -13.30
N PRO A 4 26.24 -1.27 -12.41
CA PRO A 4 27.33 -1.24 -11.44
C PRO A 4 27.39 -2.53 -10.63
N ARG A 5 28.60 -2.90 -10.16
CA ARG A 5 28.81 -4.09 -9.31
C ARG A 5 27.86 -4.14 -8.10
N TYR A 6 27.43 -2.97 -7.63
CA TYR A 6 26.36 -2.81 -6.65
C TYR A 6 25.20 -2.05 -7.30
N CYS A 7 24.26 -2.78 -7.89
CA CYS A 7 23.00 -2.24 -8.36
C CYS A 7 21.86 -2.95 -7.62
N SER A 8 21.06 -2.19 -6.87
CA SER A 8 19.82 -2.69 -6.29
C SER A 8 18.64 -2.08 -7.03
N ALA A 9 17.57 -2.87 -7.22
CA ALA A 9 16.34 -2.35 -7.81
C ALA A 9 15.79 -1.16 -7.02
N SER A 10 15.83 -1.24 -5.68
CA SER A 10 15.43 -0.14 -4.78
C SER A 10 16.26 1.13 -4.98
N GLY A 11 17.58 1.00 -5.18
CA GLY A 11 18.47 2.11 -5.51
C GLY A 11 18.11 2.74 -6.86
N MET A 12 17.84 1.93 -7.88
CA MET A 12 17.44 2.42 -9.20
C MET A 12 16.11 3.19 -9.16
N PHE A 13 15.11 2.68 -8.43
CA PHE A 13 13.84 3.40 -8.23
C PHE A 13 14.06 4.73 -7.51
N ALA A 14 14.90 4.75 -6.47
CA ALA A 14 15.23 5.97 -5.74
C ALA A 14 15.95 7.01 -6.62
N GLU A 15 16.95 6.60 -7.40
CA GLU A 15 17.67 7.47 -8.35
C GLU A 15 16.73 8.04 -9.42
N ALA A 16 15.85 7.21 -9.98
CA ALA A 16 14.84 7.62 -10.95
C ALA A 16 13.65 8.38 -10.33
N ARG A 17 13.65 8.61 -9.00
CA ARG A 17 12.55 9.22 -8.25
C ARG A 17 11.19 8.57 -8.54
N THR A 18 11.21 7.27 -8.78
CA THR A 18 10.04 6.46 -9.10
C THR A 18 9.70 5.61 -7.87
N ASP A 19 8.41 5.38 -7.62
CA ASP A 19 8.00 4.50 -6.54
C ASP A 19 8.43 3.06 -6.84
N GLY A 20 9.18 2.44 -5.91
CA GLY A 20 9.38 1.00 -5.92
C GLY A 20 8.13 0.25 -5.48
N PHE A 21 8.18 -1.09 -5.58
CA PHE A 21 7.06 -1.97 -5.24
C PHE A 21 6.44 -1.67 -3.86
N ASP A 22 7.24 -1.62 -2.79
CA ASP A 22 6.74 -1.36 -1.44
C ASP A 22 6.08 0.01 -1.29
N ALA A 23 6.57 1.02 -2.02
CA ALA A 23 5.97 2.34 -2.01
C ALA A 23 4.61 2.33 -2.72
N ILE A 24 4.49 1.63 -3.85
CA ILE A 24 3.23 1.43 -4.57
C ILE A 24 2.21 0.72 -3.67
N MET A 25 2.59 -0.39 -3.04
CA MET A 25 1.70 -1.15 -2.17
C MET A 25 1.19 -0.30 -1.00
N ARG A 26 2.06 0.46 -0.33
CA ARG A 26 1.64 1.40 0.73
C ARG A 26 0.69 2.48 0.24
N LYS A 27 0.95 3.07 -0.93
CA LYS A 27 0.08 4.10 -1.54
C LYS A 27 -1.31 3.54 -1.85
N ARG A 28 -1.38 2.31 -2.35
CA ARG A 28 -2.66 1.63 -2.61
C ARG A 28 -3.42 1.32 -1.32
N CYS A 29 -2.76 0.76 -0.29
CA CYS A 29 -3.37 0.57 1.03
C CYS A 29 -3.94 1.88 1.58
N ALA A 30 -3.15 2.95 1.57
CA ALA A 30 -3.59 4.26 2.06
C ALA A 30 -4.77 4.82 1.26
N SER A 31 -4.77 4.66 -0.06
CA SER A 31 -5.87 5.07 -0.93
C SER A 31 -7.17 4.30 -0.62
N LEU A 32 -7.08 2.98 -0.43
CA LEU A 32 -8.21 2.14 -0.04
C LEU A 32 -8.79 2.57 1.31
N LEU A 33 -7.93 2.73 2.31
CA LEU A 33 -8.32 3.13 3.66
C LEU A 33 -8.99 4.50 3.68
N ARG A 34 -8.46 5.46 2.91
CA ARG A 34 -9.08 6.78 2.73
C ARG A 34 -10.49 6.64 2.15
N ARG A 35 -10.66 5.86 1.08
CA ARG A 35 -11.97 5.64 0.46
C ARG A 35 -12.98 4.97 1.40
N MET A 36 -12.53 4.05 2.24
CA MET A 36 -13.39 3.43 3.26
C MET A 36 -13.84 4.45 4.30
N ARG A 37 -12.92 5.32 4.75
CA ARG A 37 -13.20 6.36 5.75
C ARG A 37 -14.14 7.43 5.22
N ASP A 38 -13.95 7.81 3.96
CA ASP A 38 -14.79 8.81 3.29
C ASP A 38 -16.16 8.22 2.88
N SER A 39 -16.38 6.92 3.07
CA SER A 39 -17.66 6.29 2.76
C SER A 39 -18.69 6.54 3.86
N HIS A 40 -19.96 6.70 3.48
CA HIS A 40 -21.09 6.73 4.42
C HIS A 40 -21.47 5.33 4.93
N ASN A 41 -20.66 4.30 4.64
CA ASN A 41 -20.96 2.93 5.04
C ASN A 41 -20.47 2.71 6.49
N VAL A 42 -21.43 2.65 7.41
CA VAL A 42 -21.18 2.47 8.85
C VAL A 42 -20.40 1.18 9.14
N ILE A 43 -20.63 0.11 8.37
CA ILE A 43 -19.92 -1.17 8.56
C ILE A 43 -18.44 -1.01 8.20
N LEU A 44 -18.13 -0.36 7.07
CA LEU A 44 -16.75 -0.13 6.66
C LEU A 44 -16.03 0.81 7.62
N ASN A 45 -16.72 1.82 8.15
CA ASN A 45 -16.15 2.69 9.19
C ASN A 45 -15.89 1.93 10.50
N ALA A 46 -16.81 1.08 10.94
CA ALA A 46 -16.61 0.25 12.14
C ALA A 46 -15.44 -0.74 11.98
N LEU A 47 -15.15 -1.20 10.76
CA LEU A 47 -13.96 -1.99 10.44
C LEU A 47 -12.67 -1.17 10.57
N LEU A 48 -12.69 0.11 10.17
CA LEU A 48 -11.54 1.01 10.32
C LEU A 48 -11.25 1.38 11.78
N ASP A 49 -12.25 1.41 12.65
CA ASP A 49 -12.03 1.67 14.08
C ASP A 49 -11.26 0.52 14.77
N ARG A 50 -11.23 -0.67 14.15
CA ARG A 50 -10.52 -1.86 14.63
C ARG A 50 -9.34 -2.17 13.74
N TRP A 51 -8.32 -1.34 13.82
CA TRP A 51 -7.12 -1.46 12.96
C TRP A 51 -6.34 -2.77 13.15
N ASP A 52 -6.49 -3.39 14.32
CA ASP A 52 -5.93 -4.68 14.71
C ASP A 52 -6.77 -5.88 14.25
N SER A 53 -7.91 -5.65 13.58
CA SER A 53 -8.78 -6.70 13.10
C SER A 53 -8.13 -7.52 11.97
N VAL A 54 -8.08 -8.84 12.14
CA VAL A 54 -7.71 -9.80 11.09
C VAL A 54 -8.55 -9.64 9.82
N MET A 55 -9.79 -9.15 9.95
CA MET A 55 -10.68 -8.91 8.82
C MET A 55 -10.21 -7.71 7.99
N LEU A 56 -9.80 -6.61 8.65
CA LEU A 56 -9.26 -5.44 7.96
C LEU A 56 -7.94 -5.79 7.26
N ALA A 57 -7.05 -6.51 7.93
CA ALA A 57 -5.79 -6.97 7.35
C ALA A 57 -6.03 -7.86 6.11
N ARG A 58 -6.95 -8.82 6.19
CA ARG A 58 -7.30 -9.68 5.04
C ARG A 58 -7.95 -8.88 3.91
N TRP A 59 -8.84 -7.95 4.23
CA TRP A 59 -9.50 -7.11 3.24
C TRP A 59 -8.50 -6.28 2.44
N ILE A 60 -7.56 -5.62 3.12
CA ILE A 60 -6.50 -4.83 2.48
C ILE A 60 -5.68 -5.72 1.54
N ASN A 61 -5.26 -6.90 1.98
CA ASN A 61 -4.48 -7.81 1.14
C ASN A 61 -5.24 -8.23 -0.14
N ILE A 62 -6.54 -8.50 -0.07
CA ILE A 62 -7.34 -8.91 -1.25
C ILE A 62 -7.54 -7.75 -2.25
N HIS A 63 -7.59 -6.50 -1.78
CA HIS A 63 -7.99 -5.36 -2.61
C HIS A 63 -6.83 -4.46 -3.06
N VAL A 64 -5.59 -4.76 -2.64
CA VAL A 64 -4.40 -3.96 -2.95
C VAL A 64 -3.47 -4.63 -3.98
N ASP A 65 -3.81 -5.84 -4.45
CA ASP A 65 -3.11 -6.59 -5.52
C ASP A 65 -2.69 -5.74 -6.74
#